data_AF-A0A9E1ZC42-F1
#
_entry.id   AF-A0A9E1ZC42-F1
#
_cell.length_a   1.000
_cell.length_b   1.000
_cell.length_c   1.000
_cell.angle_alpha   90.00
_cell.angle_beta   90.00
_cell.angle_gamma   90.00
#
_symmetry.space_group_name_H-M   'P 1'
#
loop_
_entity.id
_entity.type
_entity.pdbx_description
1 polymer ?
#
loop_
_entity_poly.entity_id
_entity_poly.type
_entity_poly.pdbx_seq_one_letter_code
_entity_poly.pdbx_strand_id
1 'polypeptide(L)'
;MLVAAPAGAVDDVDDPFGFDGVGLEFDETFGDEDIATTIASIIKVALTLMGIVVVTLFIYAGFLWMTAAGNDDKIAQAKKIMVAVVVGAAIIFSAWAITKFVIGGLSDATGAGVDIE
;
A
#
# COMPACT_ATOMS: atom_id res chain seq x y z
N MET A 1 25.51 37.20 11.95
CA MET A 1 26.03 35.82 12.03
C MET A 1 24.83 34.92 11.86
N LEU A 2 24.66 34.40 10.64
CA LEU A 2 23.49 33.67 10.17
C LEU A 2 23.69 32.20 10.57
N VAL A 3 22.93 31.73 11.56
CA VAL A 3 22.92 30.32 11.97
C VAL A 3 22.05 29.57 10.98
N ALA A 4 22.66 28.65 10.24
CA ALA A 4 21.98 27.73 9.32
C ALA A 4 21.02 26.83 10.09
N ALA A 5 19.74 26.87 9.72
CA ALA A 5 18.77 25.86 10.12
C ALA A 5 19.16 24.50 9.49
N PRO A 6 18.96 23.37 10.19
CA PRO A 6 19.16 22.06 9.59
C PRO A 6 18.19 21.89 8.41
N ALA A 7 18.74 21.58 7.24
CA ALA A 7 18.01 21.30 6.02
C ALA A 7 17.29 19.94 6.12
N GLY A 8 16.15 19.92 6.78
CA GLY A 8 15.32 18.71 6.93
C GLY A 8 13.95 18.95 7.55
N ALA A 9 13.39 20.16 7.40
CA ALA A 9 12.09 20.51 7.96
C ALA A 9 11.20 21.19 6.91
N VAL A 10 11.07 20.57 5.73
CA VAL A 10 10.13 21.02 4.69
C VAL A 10 9.01 20.02 4.37
N ASP A 11 8.86 18.90 5.09
CA ASP A 11 7.96 17.81 4.67
C ASP A 11 6.76 17.56 5.60
N ASP A 12 6.09 18.59 6.13
CA ASP A 12 4.91 18.40 7.01
C ASP A 12 3.74 19.38 6.73
N VAL A 13 3.66 20.01 5.55
CA VAL A 13 2.67 21.10 5.33
C VAL A 13 1.55 20.85 4.30
N ASP A 14 1.59 19.89 3.35
CA ASP A 14 0.53 19.86 2.31
C ASP A 14 0.15 18.46 1.76
N ASP A 15 -0.08 17.46 2.62
CA ASP A 15 -0.67 16.16 2.19
C ASP A 15 -2.12 15.97 2.67
N PRO A 16 -3.12 16.66 2.08
CA PRO A 16 -4.54 16.55 2.48
C PRO A 16 -5.15 15.16 2.24
N PHE A 17 -4.43 14.26 1.55
CA PHE A 17 -4.91 12.93 1.18
C PHE A 17 -4.05 11.77 1.73
N GLY A 18 -2.93 12.05 2.43
CA GLY A 18 -2.16 11.04 3.17
C GLY A 18 -1.45 9.96 2.31
N PHE A 19 -0.97 10.32 1.12
CA PHE A 19 -0.31 9.39 0.20
C PHE A 19 1.22 9.28 0.41
N ASP A 20 1.82 10.11 1.25
CA ASP A 20 3.28 10.11 1.47
C ASP A 20 3.74 8.85 2.23
N GLY A 21 2.97 8.42 3.24
CA GLY A 21 3.23 7.18 4.00
C GLY A 21 3.08 5.86 3.23
N VAL A 22 2.61 5.91 1.97
CA VAL A 22 2.54 4.73 1.09
C VAL A 22 3.72 4.63 0.12
N GLY A 23 4.73 5.50 0.25
CA GLY A 23 6.01 5.42 -0.46
C GLY A 23 5.88 5.60 -1.97
N LEU A 24 5.08 6.59 -2.38
CA LEU A 24 5.01 7.07 -3.76
C LEU A 24 6.15 8.07 -4.03
N GLU A 25 7.37 7.68 -3.64
CA GLU A 25 8.58 8.39 -4.02
C GLU A 25 8.89 8.00 -5.48
N PHE A 26 8.54 8.89 -6.40
CA PHE A 26 9.10 8.87 -7.75
C PHE A 26 10.55 9.37 -7.65
N ASP A 27 11.44 8.52 -7.14
CA ASP A 27 12.87 8.79 -7.21
C ASP A 27 13.32 8.68 -8.69
N GLU A 28 13.76 9.81 -9.25
CA GLU A 28 14.28 9.86 -10.62
C GLU A 28 15.75 9.40 -10.70
N THR A 29 16.32 8.84 -9.62
CA THR A 29 17.71 8.41 -9.53
C THR A 29 17.88 6.94 -9.92
N PHE A 30 17.69 6.65 -11.21
CA PHE A 30 18.04 5.36 -11.81
C PHE A 30 19.58 5.19 -11.92
N GLY A 31 20.29 5.04 -10.81
CA GLY A 31 21.76 4.95 -10.85
C GLY A 31 22.48 4.35 -9.66
N ASP A 32 22.07 4.62 -8.41
CA ASP A 32 22.92 4.36 -7.24
C ASP A 32 22.25 3.61 -6.08
N GLU A 33 20.92 3.41 -6.11
CA GLU A 33 20.22 2.66 -5.08
C GLU A 33 20.13 1.17 -5.38
N ASP A 34 20.26 0.36 -4.32
CA ASP A 34 20.10 -1.09 -4.36
C ASP A 34 18.86 -1.48 -5.17
N ILE A 35 19.02 -2.45 -6.07
CA ILE A 35 17.92 -2.95 -6.93
C ILE A 35 16.68 -3.36 -6.11
N ALA A 36 16.90 -3.76 -4.85
CA ALA A 36 15.85 -4.08 -3.89
C ALA A 36 14.98 -2.86 -3.54
N THR A 37 15.56 -1.66 -3.42
CA THR A 37 14.86 -0.41 -3.12
C THR A 37 14.02 0.05 -4.30
N THR A 38 14.58 0.01 -5.53
CA THR A 38 13.82 0.31 -6.75
C THR A 38 12.63 -0.65 -6.92
N ILE A 39 12.83 -1.94 -6.70
CA ILE A 39 11.75 -2.95 -6.77
C ILE A 39 10.71 -2.67 -5.68
N ALA A 40 11.13 -2.33 -4.46
CA ALA A 40 10.21 -2.02 -3.37
C ALA A 40 9.35 -0.78 -3.68
N SER A 41 9.91 0.28 -4.27
CA SER A 41 9.16 1.46 -4.70
C SER A 41 8.12 1.10 -5.77
N ILE A 42 8.50 0.35 -6.81
CA ILE A 42 7.55 -0.09 -7.86
C ILE A 42 6.40 -0.92 -7.28
N ILE A 43 6.71 -1.84 -6.35
CA ILE A 43 5.68 -2.65 -5.67
C ILE A 43 4.74 -1.77 -4.86
N LYS A 44 5.25 -0.80 -4.10
CA LYS A 44 4.42 0.14 -3.32
C LYS A 44 3.48 0.94 -4.22
N VAL A 45 3.98 1.50 -5.32
CA VAL A 45 3.17 2.22 -6.32
C VAL A 45 2.10 1.32 -6.94
N ALA A 46 2.43 0.08 -7.26
CA ALA A 46 1.45 -0.87 -7.78
C ALA A 46 0.36 -1.21 -6.73
N LEU A 47 0.75 -1.35 -5.46
CA LEU A 47 -0.16 -1.64 -4.35
C LEU A 47 -1.17 -0.51 -4.10
N THR A 48 -0.76 0.76 -4.20
CA THR A 48 -1.69 1.89 -4.01
C THR A 48 -2.72 1.98 -5.13
N LEU A 49 -2.29 1.80 -6.38
CA LEU A 49 -3.20 1.76 -7.54
C LEU A 49 -4.19 0.59 -7.43
N MET A 50 -3.72 -0.59 -7.03
CA MET A 50 -4.61 -1.73 -6.78
C MET A 50 -5.58 -1.48 -5.62
N GLY A 51 -5.11 -0.88 -4.52
CA GLY A 51 -5.93 -0.56 -3.35
C GLY A 51 -7.09 0.37 -3.69
N ILE A 52 -6.84 1.42 -4.48
CA ILE A 52 -7.88 2.35 -4.96
C ILE A 52 -8.98 1.63 -5.76
N VAL A 53 -8.60 0.69 -6.63
CA VAL A 53 -9.56 -0.09 -7.43
C VAL A 53 -10.41 -0.96 -6.51
N VAL A 54 -9.81 -1.63 -5.54
CA VAL A 54 -10.52 -2.48 -4.55
C VAL A 54 -11.53 -1.66 -3.76
N VAL A 55 -11.15 -0.48 -3.25
CA VAL A 55 -12.05 0.41 -2.49
C VAL A 55 -13.21 0.87 -3.36
N THR A 56 -12.96 1.24 -4.61
CA THR A 56 -14.01 1.69 -5.55
C THR A 56 -15.03 0.58 -5.82
N LEU A 57 -14.55 -0.66 -6.05
CA LEU A 57 -15.42 -1.83 -6.23
C LEU A 57 -16.20 -2.18 -4.95
N PHE A 58 -15.59 -2.00 -3.78
CA PHE A 58 -16.25 -2.22 -2.49
C PHE A 58 -17.43 -1.26 -2.31
N ILE A 59 -17.23 0.03 -2.62
CA ILE A 59 -18.28 1.04 -2.58
C ILE A 59 -19.41 0.68 -3.55
N TYR A 60 -19.09 0.29 -4.81
CA TYR A 60 -20.09 -0.14 -5.79
C TYR A 60 -20.93 -1.34 -5.30
N ALA A 61 -20.27 -2.35 -4.73
CA ALA A 61 -20.94 -3.51 -4.15
C ALA A 61 -21.86 -3.14 -2.97
N GLY A 62 -21.41 -2.22 -2.13
CA GLY A 62 -22.19 -1.66 -1.01
C GLY A 62 -23.44 -0.95 -1.48
N PHE A 63 -23.34 -0.09 -2.50
CA PHE A 63 -24.50 0.58 -3.10
C PHE A 63 -25.48 -0.41 -3.75
N LEU A 64 -24.99 -1.44 -4.43
CA LEU A 64 -25.84 -2.47 -5.01
C LEU A 64 -26.63 -3.24 -3.95
N TRP A 65 -26.01 -3.52 -2.79
CA TRP A 65 -26.67 -4.19 -1.68
C TRP A 65 -27.72 -3.28 -1.01
N MET A 66 -27.39 -2.01 -0.76
CA MET A 66 -28.32 -1.05 -0.15
C MET A 66 -29.52 -0.73 -1.04
N THR A 67 -29.34 -0.73 -2.36
CA THR A 67 -30.41 -0.47 -3.34
C THR A 67 -31.21 -1.72 -3.73
N ALA A 68 -30.90 -2.89 -3.17
CA ALA A 68 -31.57 -4.13 -3.51
C ALA A 68 -33.05 -4.17 -3.09
N ALA A 69 -33.48 -3.32 -2.14
CA ALA A 69 -34.89 -3.05 -1.79
C ALA A 69 -35.81 -4.31 -1.65
N GLY A 70 -35.26 -5.45 -1.22
CA GLY A 70 -35.99 -6.71 -1.04
C GLY A 70 -36.07 -7.62 -2.28
N ASN A 71 -35.37 -7.29 -3.38
CA ASN A 71 -35.18 -8.22 -4.50
C ASN A 71 -34.03 -9.19 -4.19
N ASP A 72 -34.36 -10.45 -3.95
CA ASP A 72 -33.40 -11.52 -3.63
C ASP A 72 -32.29 -11.68 -4.68
N ASP A 73 -32.59 -11.41 -5.96
CA ASP A 73 -31.63 -11.54 -7.05
C ASP A 73 -30.50 -10.50 -6.93
N LYS A 74 -30.86 -9.26 -6.58
CA LYS A 74 -29.90 -8.17 -6.34
C LYS A 74 -29.09 -8.40 -5.06
N ILE A 75 -29.71 -8.98 -4.03
CA ILE A 75 -29.01 -9.34 -2.79
C ILE A 75 -27.99 -10.45 -3.06
N ALA A 76 -28.36 -11.48 -3.82
CA ALA A 76 -27.47 -12.57 -4.20
C ALA A 76 -26.29 -12.07 -5.05
N GLN A 77 -26.56 -11.20 -6.01
CA GLN A 77 -25.53 -10.57 -6.84
C GLN A 77 -24.58 -9.70 -6.01
N ALA A 78 -25.10 -8.86 -5.12
CA ALA A 78 -24.28 -8.02 -4.25
C ALA A 78 -23.41 -8.83 -3.29
N LYS A 79 -23.94 -9.91 -2.71
CA LYS A 79 -23.17 -10.84 -1.86
C LYS A 79 -22.02 -11.49 -2.65
N LYS A 80 -22.26 -11.92 -3.88
CA LYS A 80 -21.22 -12.51 -4.73
C LYS A 80 -20.09 -11.51 -5.00
N ILE A 81 -20.43 -10.25 -5.29
CA ILE A 81 -19.44 -9.19 -5.51
C ILE A 81 -18.68 -8.88 -4.22
N MET A 82 -19.37 -8.76 -3.07
CA MET A 82 -18.72 -8.51 -1.78
C MET A 82 -17.71 -9.61 -1.43
N VAL A 83 -18.07 -10.89 -1.61
CA VAL A 83 -17.13 -11.99 -1.37
C VAL A 83 -15.92 -11.90 -2.31
N ALA A 84 -16.12 -11.58 -3.59
CA ALA A 84 -15.03 -11.40 -4.53
C ALA A 84 -14.08 -10.26 -4.12
N VAL A 85 -14.63 -9.13 -3.65
CA VAL A 85 -13.83 -7.99 -3.18
C VAL A 85 -13.04 -8.35 -1.92
N VAL A 86 -13.65 -9.03 -0.95
CA VAL A 86 -12.99 -9.46 0.29
C VAL A 86 -11.85 -10.44 -0.01
N VAL A 87 -12.05 -11.39 -0.92
CA VAL A 87 -10.99 -12.34 -1.33
C VAL A 87 -9.84 -11.59 -2.02
N GLY A 88 -10.15 -10.62 -2.90
CA GLY A 88 -9.13 -9.77 -3.52
C GLY A 88 -8.32 -8.98 -2.49
N ALA A 89 -8.98 -8.34 -1.53
CA ALA A 89 -8.31 -7.63 -0.44
C ALA A 89 -7.43 -8.56 0.40
N ALA A 90 -7.93 -9.75 0.75
CA ALA A 90 -7.19 -10.74 1.53
C ALA A 90 -5.89 -11.18 0.83
N ILE A 91 -5.92 -11.36 -0.49
CA ILE A 91 -4.72 -11.73 -1.27
C ILE A 91 -3.67 -10.62 -1.23
N ILE A 92 -4.07 -9.36 -1.39
CA ILE A 92 -3.15 -8.21 -1.36
C ILE A 92 -2.47 -8.09 0.01
N PHE A 93 -3.26 -8.16 1.09
CA PHE A 93 -2.71 -8.14 2.45
C PHE A 93 -1.79 -9.32 2.73
N SER A 94 -2.16 -10.52 2.27
CA SER A 94 -1.33 -11.72 2.42
C SER A 94 -0.01 -11.60 1.68
N ALA A 95 -0.02 -11.09 0.44
CA ALA A 95 1.19 -10.89 -0.37
C ALA A 95 2.16 -9.94 0.33
N TRP A 96 1.67 -8.80 0.83
CA TRP A 96 2.52 -7.84 1.54
C TRP A 96 3.10 -8.42 2.85
N ALA A 97 2.27 -9.12 3.63
CA ALA A 97 2.71 -9.77 4.86
C ALA A 97 3.79 -10.82 4.60
N ILE A 98 3.63 -11.64 3.55
CA ILE A 98 4.63 -12.65 3.16
C ILE A 98 5.94 -11.98 2.74
N THR A 99 5.90 -10.94 1.91
CA THR A 99 7.12 -10.21 1.50
C THR A 99 7.88 -9.67 2.71
N LYS A 100 7.18 -9.06 3.67
CA LYS A 100 7.79 -8.55 4.90
C LYS A 100 8.36 -9.68 5.77
N PHE A 101 7.67 -10.82 5.83
CA PHE A 101 8.15 -12.00 6.56
C PHE A 101 9.42 -12.58 5.94
N VAL A 102 9.48 -12.69 4.60
CA VAL A 102 10.66 -13.22 3.89
C VAL A 102 11.85 -12.28 4.04
N ILE A 103 11.66 -10.96 3.84
CA ILE A 103 12.74 -9.98 3.99
C ILE A 103 13.21 -9.90 5.44
N GLY A 104 12.28 -9.86 6.40
CA GLY A 104 12.61 -9.83 7.83
C GLY A 104 13.35 -11.10 8.27
N GLY A 105 12.89 -12.27 7.84
CA GLY A 105 13.55 -13.54 8.15
C GLY A 105 14.93 -13.66 7.51
N LEU A 106 15.12 -13.10 6.31
CA LEU A 106 16.45 -13.07 5.69
C LEU A 106 17.39 -12.10 6.40
N SER A 107 16.92 -10.90 6.78
CA SER A 107 17.71 -9.89 7.49
C SER A 107 18.17 -10.36 8.86
N ASP A 108 17.33 -11.12 9.57
CA ASP A 108 17.66 -11.70 10.88
C ASP A 108 18.70 -12.83 10.73
N ALA A 109 18.55 -13.66 9.68
CA ALA A 109 19.44 -14.79 9.43
C ALA A 109 20.82 -14.39 8.87
N THR A 110 20.94 -13.31 8.12
CA THR A 110 22.22 -12.84 7.55
C THR A 110 23.04 -11.99 8.53
N GLY A 111 22.53 -11.70 9.72
CA GLY A 111 23.28 -10.93 10.71
C GLY A 111 23.66 -9.52 10.22
N ALA A 112 22.90 -8.95 9.27
CA ALA A 112 22.95 -7.52 8.97
C ALA A 112 22.31 -6.68 10.10
N GLY A 113 22.32 -7.21 11.33
CA GLY A 113 22.31 -6.41 12.53
C GLY A 113 23.59 -5.60 12.49
N VAL A 114 23.43 -4.32 12.18
CA VAL A 114 24.41 -3.28 12.43
C VAL A 114 25.07 -3.56 13.78
N ASP A 115 26.34 -3.95 13.76
CA ASP A 115 27.21 -3.88 14.91
C ASP A 115 27.36 -2.37 15.21
N ILE A 116 26.43 -1.81 15.99
CA ILE A 116 26.60 -0.48 16.59
C ILE A 116 27.55 -0.70 17.78
N GLU A 117 28.82 -0.35 17.61
CA GLU A 117 29.64 0.15 18.72
C GLU A 117 29.59 1.69 18.72
#